data_AF-A0A2B7ZYT0-F1
#
_entry.id   AF-A0A2B7ZYT0-F1
#
_cell.length_a   1.000
_cell.length_b   1.000
_cell.length_c   1.000
_cell.angle_alpha   90.00
_cell.angle_beta   90.00
_cell.angle_gamma   90.00
#
_symmetry.space_group_name_H-M   'P 1'
#
loop_
_entity.id
_entity.type
_entity.pdbx_description
1 polymer ?
#
loop_
_entity_poly.entity_id
_entity_poly.type
_entity_poly.pdbx_seq_one_letter_code
_entity_poly.pdbx_strand_id
1 'polypeptide(L)' 'MSTEQRLKLYRKAMRHMDNAAKMLSEKGKEEDGLYQNIKCVRAACGIAYSGLLLATECYLEM' A
#
# COMPACT_ATOMS: atom_id res chain seq x y z
N MET A 1 17.96 6.58 11.97
CA MET A 1 17.84 7.34 10.69
C MET A 1 17.72 8.85 10.91
N SER A 2 17.96 9.68 9.89
CA SER A 2 17.66 11.13 9.96
C SER A 2 16.15 11.40 9.90
N THR A 3 15.71 12.56 10.40
CA THR A 3 14.29 12.97 10.33
C THR A 3 13.78 13.05 8.89
N GLU A 4 14.62 13.50 7.96
CA GLU A 4 14.28 13.58 6.54
C GLU A 4 14.09 12.19 5.93
N GLN A 5 14.95 11.23 6.26
CA GLN A 5 14.83 9.84 5.80
C GLN A 5 13.54 9.19 6.32
N ARG A 6 13.22 9.36 7.62
CA ARG A 6 11.95 8.87 8.19
C ARG A 6 10.74 9.47 7.46
N LEU A 7 10.74 10.78 7.22
CA LEU A 7 9.64 11.46 6.52
C LEU A 7 9.48 10.96 5.08
N LYS A 8 10.59 10.65 4.40
CA LYS A 8 10.59 10.08 3.06
C LYS A 8 9.98 8.66 3.06
N LEU A 9 10.38 7.79 3.98
CA LEU A 9 9.83 6.45 4.11
C LEU A 9 8.34 6.48 4.45
N TYR A 10 7.94 7.29 5.43
CA TYR A 10 6.54 7.48 5.81
C TYR A 10 5.67 7.91 4.61
N ARG A 11 6.09 8.95 3.87
CA ARG A 11 5.36 9.42 2.68
C ARG A 11 5.27 8.35 1.60
N LYS A 12 6.31 7.54 1.43
CA LYS A 12 6.32 6.44 0.47
C LYS A 12 5.36 5.33 0.90
N ALA A 13 5.38 4.93 2.17
CA ALA A 13 4.45 3.96 2.74
C ALA A 13 2.99 4.39 2.53
N MET A 14 2.65 5.64 2.85
CA MET A 14 1.31 6.20 2.61
C MET A 14 0.90 6.14 1.14
N ARG A 15 1.80 6.52 0.22
CA ARG A 15 1.54 6.45 -1.22
C ARG A 15 1.27 5.02 -1.70
N HIS A 16 1.94 4.03 -1.13
CA HIS A 16 1.66 2.63 -1.43
C HIS A 16 0.25 2.25 -0.99
N MET A 17 -0.18 2.64 0.22
CA MET A 17 -1.54 2.39 0.69
C MET A 17 -2.60 3.06 -0.20
N ASP A 18 -2.40 4.33 -0.56
CA ASP A 18 -3.30 5.07 -1.45
C ASP A 18 -3.39 4.40 -2.84
N ASN A 19 -2.25 3.96 -3.39
CA ASN A 19 -2.21 3.26 -4.67
C ASN A 19 -2.93 1.90 -4.63
N ALA A 20 -2.78 1.15 -3.53
CA ALA A 20 -3.49 -0.11 -3.35
C ALA A 20 -5.01 0.10 -3.28
N ALA A 21 -5.46 1.09 -2.51
CA ALA A 21 -6.87 1.46 -2.40
C ALA A 21 -7.44 1.92 -3.76
N LYS A 22 -6.72 2.80 -4.46
CA LYS A 22 -7.08 3.28 -5.80
C LYS A 22 -7.18 2.14 -6.81
N MET A 23 -6.26 1.18 -6.76
CA MET A 23 -6.29 0.02 -7.63
C MET A 23 -7.56 -0.83 -7.42
N LEU A 24 -7.94 -1.08 -6.16
CA LEU A 24 -9.19 -1.77 -5.85
C LEU A 24 -10.42 -0.99 -6.31
N SER A 25 -10.47 0.32 -6.07
CA SER A 25 -11.62 1.15 -6.47
C SER A 25 -11.79 1.23 -7.99
N GLU A 26 -10.70 1.35 -8.75
CA GLU A 26 -10.76 1.51 -10.21
C GLU A 26 -10.86 0.19 -10.96
N LYS A 27 -10.25 -0.88 -10.45
CA LYS A 27 -10.04 -2.13 -11.20
C LYS A 27 -10.52 -3.38 -10.48
N GLY A 28 -10.91 -3.26 -9.21
CA GLY A 28 -11.34 -4.39 -8.38
C GLY A 28 -12.67 -5.00 -8.81
N LYS A 29 -13.55 -4.20 -9.46
CA LYS A 29 -14.92 -4.58 -9.84
C LYS A 29 -15.68 -5.13 -8.63
N GLU A 30 -16.03 -4.24 -7.72
CA GLU A 30 -16.79 -4.60 -6.52
C GLU A 30 -18.26 -4.86 -6.90
N GLU A 31 -18.74 -6.06 -6.56
CA GLU A 31 -20.12 -6.50 -6.74
C GLU A 31 -20.52 -7.21 -5.45
N ASP A 32 -21.63 -6.78 -4.83
CA ASP A 32 -22.15 -7.30 -3.57
C ASP A 32 -21.10 -7.38 -2.43
N GLY A 33 -20.24 -6.36 -2.30
CA GLY A 33 -19.20 -6.31 -1.27
C GLY A 33 -17.95 -7.13 -1.59
N LEU A 34 -17.88 -7.77 -2.76
CA LEU A 34 -16.78 -8.65 -3.16
C LEU A 34 -16.09 -8.14 -4.42
N TYR A 35 -14.76 -8.05 -4.38
CA TYR A 35 -13.96 -7.73 -5.55
C TYR A 35 -13.84 -8.95 -6.49
N GLN A 36 -14.37 -8.82 -7.70
CA GLN A 36 -14.41 -9.90 -8.68
C GLN A 36 -13.08 -10.07 -9.43
N ASN A 37 -12.27 -9.02 -9.53
CA ASN A 37 -10.99 -9.07 -10.24
C ASN A 37 -9.85 -9.56 -9.33
N ILE A 38 -9.68 -10.88 -9.22
CA ILE A 38 -8.66 -11.49 -8.35
C ILE A 38 -7.22 -11.05 -8.66
N LYS A 39 -6.89 -10.77 -9.93
CA LYS A 39 -5.55 -10.26 -10.30
C LYS A 39 -5.32 -8.87 -9.73
N CYS A 40 -6.34 -8.02 -9.77
CA CYS A 40 -6.33 -6.70 -9.15
C CYS A 40 -6.17 -6.82 -7.62
N VAL A 41 -6.96 -7.69 -6.98
CA VAL A 41 -6.88 -7.91 -5.52
C VAL A 41 -5.47 -8.32 -5.11
N ARG A 42 -4.88 -9.31 -5.77
CA ARG A 42 -3.50 -9.75 -5.48
C ARG A 42 -2.47 -8.64 -5.66
N ALA A 43 -2.60 -7.85 -6.72
CA ALA A 43 -1.70 -6.72 -6.96
C ALA A 43 -1.85 -5.63 -5.88
N ALA A 44 -3.08 -5.27 -5.51
CA ALA A 44 -3.35 -4.31 -4.44
C ALA A 44 -2.78 -4.79 -3.09
N CYS A 45 -2.98 -6.06 -2.74
CA CYS A 45 -2.38 -6.66 -1.53
C CYS A 45 -0.85 -6.57 -1.54
N GLY A 46 -0.20 -6.87 -2.67
CA GLY A 46 1.25 -6.74 -2.80
C GLY A 46 1.73 -5.30 -2.59
N ILE A 47 1.04 -4.33 -3.20
CA ILE A 47 1.36 -2.90 -3.05
C ILE A 47 1.21 -2.46 -1.59
N ALA A 48 0.10 -2.83 -0.94
CA ALA A 48 -0.17 -2.51 0.46
C ALA A 48 0.87 -3.14 1.40
N TYR A 49 1.23 -4.40 1.16
CA TYR A 49 2.27 -5.08 1.94
C TYR A 49 3.64 -4.40 1.79
N SER A 50 4.03 -3.97 0.59
CA SER A 50 5.24 -3.14 0.42
C SER A 50 5.16 -1.82 1.19
N GLY A 51 3.98 -1.19 1.27
CA GLY A 51 3.76 -0.01 2.09
C GLY A 51 3.97 -0.28 3.59
N LEU A 52 3.44 -1.40 4.09
CA LEU A 52 3.65 -1.85 5.47
C LEU A 52 5.14 -2.05 5.78
N LEU A 53 5.88 -2.72 4.89
CA LEU A 53 7.32 -2.95 5.08
C LEU A 53 8.10 -1.64 5.20
N LEU A 54 7.78 -0.63 4.37
CA LEU A 54 8.41 0.70 4.47
C LEU A 54 8.07 1.41 5.78
N ALA A 55 6.84 1.26 6.27
CA ALA A 55 6.44 1.81 7.57
C ALA A 55 7.18 1.11 8.72
N THR A 56 7.34 -0.22 8.64
CA THR A 56 8.11 -1.01 9.60
C THR A 56 9.58 -0.64 9.60
N GLU A 57 10.21 -0.48 8.42
CA GLU A 57 11.57 0.04 8.26
C GLU A 57 11.70 1.41 8.93
N CYS A 58 10.74 2.30 8.67
CA CYS A 58 10.70 3.63 9.28
C CYS A 58 10.62 3.60 10.82
N TYR A 59 9.82 2.69 11.38
CA TYR A 59 9.58 2.57 12.82
C TYR A 59 10.74 1.90 13.56
N LEU A 60 11.30 0.84 12.98
CA LEU A 60 12.39 0.06 13.58
C LEU A 60 13.78 0.68 13.32
N GLU A 61 13.85 1.73 12.51
CA GLU A 61 15.10 2.37 12.07
C GLU A 61 16.10 1.41 11.39
N MET A 62 15.56 0.45 10.63
CA MET A 62 16.33 -0.55 9.89
C MET A 62 16.82 -0.06 8.52
#